data_AF-S4PWF7-F1
#
_entry.id   AF-S4PWF7-F1
#
_cell.length_a   1.000
_cell.length_b   1.000
_cell.length_c   1.000
_cell.angle_alpha   90.00
_cell.angle_beta   90.00
_cell.angle_gamma   90.00
#
_symmetry.space_group_name_H-M   'P 1'
#
loop_
_entity.id
_entity.type
_entity.pdbx_description
1 polymer ?
#
loop_
_entity_poly.entity_id
_entity_poly.type
_entity_poly.pdbx_seq_one_letter_code
_entity_poly.pdbx_strand_id
1 'polypeptide(L)'
;MQAISLHAVESPWLIEACSPAFEDAAVFINTIVSSVGNNGNDKILTNVDEACVVMDLVEKLKQGRVPPADIGVIAPYRDQVSLLRRVLSGKDVEVSTVDQFQGRDKSVIIYSCTKRIEKEERRPKEGEVLNDQRRLAVSVTRAKHKLIVVGNLRALQRYAPLMKLIESCKMITVEEETVTKLNKIHGNLDT
;
A
#
# COMPACT_ATOMS: atom_id res chain seq x y z
N MET A 1 11.31 10.16 -21.04
CA MET A 1 11.63 11.21 -20.05
C MET A 1 10.43 12.15 -19.98
N GLN A 2 9.48 11.90 -19.09
CA GLN A 2 8.45 12.88 -18.78
C GLN A 2 8.71 13.41 -17.37
N ALA A 3 8.62 14.72 -17.23
CA ALA A 3 8.79 15.46 -16.00
C ALA A 3 7.80 14.95 -14.94
N ILE A 4 8.25 14.02 -14.08
CA ILE A 4 7.58 13.75 -12.82
C ILE A 4 7.86 14.99 -11.98
N SER A 5 6.81 15.80 -11.84
CA SER A 5 6.83 17.11 -11.20
C SER A 5 7.58 17.08 -9.89
N LEU A 6 8.52 18.01 -9.70
CA LEU A 6 9.21 18.28 -8.43
C LEU A 6 8.23 18.37 -7.22
N HIS A 7 6.93 18.61 -7.46
CA HIS A 7 5.90 18.66 -6.44
C HIS A 7 5.67 17.38 -5.62
N ALA A 8 5.91 16.18 -6.16
CA ALA A 8 5.72 14.94 -5.40
C ALA A 8 6.83 14.73 -4.35
N VAL A 9 8.02 15.31 -4.57
CA VAL A 9 9.23 15.00 -3.80
C VAL A 9 9.26 15.68 -2.43
N GLU A 10 8.51 16.78 -2.25
CA GLU A 10 8.48 17.57 -1.01
C GLU A 10 7.19 17.39 -0.21
N SER A 11 6.32 16.44 -0.57
CA SER A 11 5.08 16.26 0.17
C SER A 11 5.37 15.84 1.62
N PRO A 12 4.86 16.55 2.64
CA PRO A 12 5.17 16.27 4.05
C PRO A 12 4.88 14.81 4.44
N TRP A 13 3.77 14.24 3.95
CA TRP A 13 3.39 12.85 4.23
C TRP A 13 4.40 11.85 3.68
N LEU A 14 5.04 12.13 2.53
CA LEU A 14 6.07 11.27 1.93
C LEU A 14 7.38 11.34 2.70
N ILE A 15 7.76 12.53 3.16
CA ILE A 15 8.95 12.73 3.98
C ILE A 15 8.79 11.96 5.28
N GLU A 16 7.63 12.08 5.92
CA GLU A 16 7.33 11.38 7.16
C GLU A 16 7.25 9.85 6.97
N ALA A 17 6.53 9.38 5.94
CA ALA A 17 6.39 7.95 5.67
C ALA A 17 7.72 7.25 5.35
N CYS A 18 8.62 7.95 4.66
CA CYS A 18 9.92 7.42 4.25
C CYS A 18 11.05 7.80 5.22
N SER A 19 10.73 8.41 6.37
CA SER A 19 11.71 8.77 7.40
C SER A 19 12.52 7.56 7.84
N PRO A 20 13.87 7.63 7.90
CA PRO A 20 14.70 6.53 8.39
C PRO A 20 14.73 6.43 9.93
N ALA A 21 14.03 7.32 10.64
CA ALA A 21 14.00 7.31 12.10
C ALA A 21 13.40 6.00 12.64
N PHE A 22 13.90 5.56 13.80
CA PHE A 22 13.53 4.26 14.37
C PHE A 22 12.05 4.23 14.79
N GLU A 23 11.55 5.34 15.35
CA GLU A 23 10.15 5.55 15.70
C GLU A 23 9.21 5.50 14.49
N ASP A 24 9.73 5.71 13.27
CA ASP A 24 8.99 5.65 12.01
C ASP A 24 9.19 4.31 11.28
N ALA A 25 9.81 3.30 11.93
CA ALA A 25 10.11 2.01 11.31
C ALA A 25 8.85 1.25 10.84
N ALA A 26 7.71 1.45 11.50
CA ALA A 26 6.41 0.91 11.09
C ALA A 26 5.38 2.03 10.98
N VAL A 27 4.91 2.28 9.76
CA VAL A 27 3.96 3.36 9.46
C VAL A 27 2.73 2.81 8.76
N PHE A 28 1.56 3.33 9.14
CA PHE A 28 0.29 3.09 8.45
C PHE A 28 -0.15 4.37 7.73
N ILE A 29 -0.19 4.29 6.40
CA ILE A 29 -0.69 5.35 5.53
C ILE A 29 -2.20 5.17 5.38
N ASN A 30 -2.94 5.99 6.12
CA ASN A 30 -4.39 6.03 6.08
C ASN A 30 -4.85 6.89 4.89
N THR A 31 -5.35 6.24 3.83
CA THR A 31 -5.87 6.93 2.64
C THR A 31 -7.32 7.31 2.84
N ILE A 32 -7.59 8.61 3.06
CA ILE A 32 -8.95 9.11 3.22
C ILE A 32 -9.55 9.29 1.83
N VAL A 33 -10.43 8.38 1.44
CA VAL A 33 -11.21 8.46 0.19
C VAL A 33 -12.65 8.19 0.57
N SER A 34 -13.54 9.11 0.21
CA SER A 34 -14.96 9.04 0.60
C SER A 34 -15.80 8.21 -0.38
N SER A 35 -15.24 7.93 -1.57
CA SER A 35 -15.93 7.16 -2.59
C SER A 35 -16.18 5.71 -2.13
N VAL A 36 -17.45 5.30 -2.20
CA VAL A 36 -17.82 3.92 -1.92
C VAL A 36 -17.61 3.10 -3.19
N GLY A 37 -16.93 1.96 -3.08
CA GLY A 37 -16.71 1.07 -4.21
C GLY A 37 -18.05 0.68 -4.85
N ASN A 38 -18.12 0.75 -6.18
CA ASN A 38 -19.27 0.19 -6.90
C ASN A 38 -19.22 -1.33 -6.76
N ASN A 39 -20.25 -1.91 -6.15
CA ASN A 39 -20.52 -3.35 -6.17
C ASN A 39 -20.98 -3.79 -7.59
N GLY A 40 -20.26 -3.38 -8.63
CA GLY A 40 -20.42 -3.95 -9.96
C GLY A 40 -20.07 -5.44 -9.89
N ASN A 41 -20.77 -6.27 -10.66
CA ASN A 41 -20.59 -7.73 -10.71
C ASN A 41 -19.18 -8.21 -11.16
N ASP A 42 -18.17 -7.34 -11.18
CA ASP A 42 -16.82 -7.66 -11.60
C ASP A 42 -15.93 -8.03 -10.42
N LYS A 43 -15.42 -9.26 -10.49
CA LYS A 43 -14.56 -9.97 -9.52
C LYS A 43 -13.19 -9.34 -9.28
N ILE A 44 -12.89 -8.17 -9.83
CA ILE A 44 -11.54 -7.57 -9.84
C ILE A 44 -11.31 -6.79 -8.53
N LEU A 45 -10.38 -7.27 -7.72
CA LEU A 45 -10.03 -6.64 -6.43
C LEU A 45 -8.79 -5.75 -6.58
N THR A 46 -9.01 -4.53 -7.07
CA THR A 46 -7.97 -3.50 -7.20
C THR A 46 -8.32 -2.20 -6.45
N ASN A 47 -7.28 -1.51 -6.01
CA ASN A 47 -7.35 -0.18 -5.43
C ASN A 47 -6.31 0.73 -6.09
N VAL A 48 -6.79 1.57 -7.03
CA VAL A 48 -5.98 2.53 -7.77
C VAL A 48 -5.46 3.64 -6.86
N ASP A 49 -6.24 4.07 -5.87
CA ASP A 49 -5.82 5.08 -4.90
C ASP A 49 -4.58 4.62 -4.12
N GLU A 50 -4.62 3.37 -3.64
CA GLU A 50 -3.45 2.76 -3.00
C GLU A 50 -2.28 2.58 -3.98
N ALA A 51 -2.54 2.20 -5.24
CA ALA A 51 -1.48 2.04 -6.24
C ALA A 51 -0.73 3.35 -6.50
N CYS A 52 -1.44 4.47 -6.63
CA CYS A 52 -0.87 5.81 -6.75
C CYS A 52 0.02 6.17 -5.55
N VAL A 53 -0.46 5.89 -4.32
CA VAL A 53 0.32 6.11 -3.09
C VAL A 53 1.57 5.24 -3.06
N VAL A 54 1.47 3.96 -3.44
CA VAL A 54 2.61 3.04 -3.50
C VAL A 54 3.65 3.50 -4.53
N MET A 55 3.23 4.01 -5.69
CA MET A 55 4.16 4.54 -6.71
C MET A 55 5.02 5.68 -6.17
N ASP A 56 4.40 6.61 -5.44
CA ASP A 56 5.10 7.75 -4.85
C ASP A 56 6.02 7.33 -3.70
N LEU A 57 5.60 6.39 -2.86
CA LEU A 57 6.44 5.80 -1.81
C LEU A 57 7.69 5.14 -2.41
N VAL A 58 7.52 4.31 -3.45
CA VAL A 58 8.65 3.66 -4.14
C VAL A 58 9.61 4.69 -4.73
N GLU A 59 9.09 5.72 -5.39
CA GLU A 59 9.92 6.78 -5.96
C GLU A 59 10.68 7.55 -4.88
N LYS A 60 10.01 7.90 -3.77
CA LYS A 60 10.63 8.60 -2.64
C LYS A 60 11.73 7.78 -1.97
N LEU A 61 11.51 6.48 -1.78
CA LEU A 61 12.53 5.58 -1.22
C LEU A 61 13.76 5.47 -2.13
N LYS A 62 13.54 5.39 -3.46
CA LYS A 62 14.64 5.39 -4.43
C LYS A 62 15.45 6.68 -4.40
N GLN A 63 14.78 7.83 -4.28
CA GLN A 63 15.44 9.13 -4.09
C GLN A 63 16.22 9.19 -2.77
N GLY A 64 15.69 8.56 -1.72
CA GLY A 64 16.38 8.30 -0.46
C GLY A 64 17.52 7.27 -0.55
N ARG A 65 17.91 6.85 -1.77
CA ARG A 65 18.99 5.91 -2.07
C ARG A 65 18.75 4.48 -1.56
N VAL A 66 17.50 4.08 -1.32
CA VAL A 66 17.17 2.67 -1.11
C VAL A 66 17.29 1.93 -2.44
N PRO A 67 18.14 0.89 -2.56
CA PRO A 67 18.24 0.10 -3.78
C PRO A 67 16.87 -0.51 -4.16
N PRO A 68 16.43 -0.47 -5.43
CA PRO A 68 15.15 -1.07 -5.81
C PRO A 68 15.01 -2.55 -5.44
N ALA A 69 16.11 -3.31 -5.53
CA ALA A 69 16.16 -4.71 -5.15
C ALA A 69 15.87 -4.95 -3.66
N ASP A 70 16.03 -3.93 -2.82
CA ASP A 70 15.79 -3.94 -1.37
C ASP A 70 14.38 -3.43 -0.99
N ILE A 71 13.54 -3.11 -1.99
CA ILE A 71 12.14 -2.72 -1.81
C ILE A 71 11.24 -3.87 -2.28
N GLY A 72 10.35 -4.30 -1.39
CA GLY A 72 9.28 -5.25 -1.71
C GLY A 72 7.91 -4.61 -1.59
N VAL A 73 7.01 -4.91 -2.52
CA VAL A 73 5.60 -4.54 -2.47
C VAL A 73 4.76 -5.79 -2.37
N ILE A 74 3.93 -5.87 -1.34
CA ILE A 74 3.05 -7.00 -1.06
C ILE A 74 1.60 -6.52 -1.13
N ALA A 75 0.74 -7.32 -1.78
CA ALA A 75 -0.70 -7.14 -1.72
C ALA A 75 -1.42 -8.48 -1.52
N PRO A 76 -2.57 -8.51 -0.82
CA PRO A 76 -3.31 -9.74 -0.53
C PRO A 76 -4.01 -10.33 -1.76
N TYR A 77 -4.37 -9.51 -2.76
CA TYR A 77 -5.13 -9.94 -3.94
C TYR A 77 -4.29 -9.91 -5.21
N ARG A 78 -4.46 -10.92 -6.06
CA ARG A 78 -3.71 -11.08 -7.32
C ARG A 78 -3.98 -9.97 -8.32
N ASP A 79 -5.19 -9.42 -8.33
CA ASP A 79 -5.54 -8.33 -9.24
C ASP A 79 -4.79 -7.05 -8.86
N GLN A 80 -4.71 -6.74 -7.55
CA GLN A 80 -3.86 -5.65 -7.07
C GLN A 80 -2.38 -5.87 -7.37
N VAL A 81 -1.87 -7.09 -7.22
CA VAL A 81 -0.47 -7.41 -7.61
C VAL A 81 -0.26 -7.17 -9.11
N SER A 82 -1.21 -7.54 -9.95
CA SER A 82 -1.14 -7.31 -11.40
C SER A 82 -1.14 -5.82 -11.73
N LEU A 83 -2.01 -5.03 -11.08
CA LEU A 83 -2.02 -3.58 -11.19
C LEU A 83 -0.67 -2.97 -10.76
N LEU A 84 -0.19 -3.33 -9.57
CA LEU A 84 1.06 -2.81 -9.02
C LEU A 84 2.27 -3.17 -9.88
N ARG A 85 2.35 -4.39 -10.43
CA ARG A 85 3.41 -4.77 -11.38
C ARG A 85 3.40 -3.92 -12.64
N ARG A 86 2.21 -3.63 -13.17
CA ARG A 86 2.06 -2.80 -14.37
C ARG A 86 2.53 -1.37 -14.12
N VAL A 87 2.07 -0.75 -13.03
CA VAL A 87 2.35 0.67 -12.75
C VAL A 87 3.77 0.90 -12.20
N LEU A 88 4.39 -0.14 -11.62
CA LEU A 88 5.79 -0.13 -11.18
C LEU A 88 6.74 -0.74 -12.23
N SER A 89 6.28 -0.97 -13.46
CA SER A 89 7.12 -1.48 -14.54
C SER A 89 8.34 -0.58 -14.77
N GLY A 90 9.52 -1.18 -14.88
CA GLY A 90 10.79 -0.46 -15.02
C GLY A 90 11.31 0.22 -13.73
N LYS A 91 10.68 -0.02 -12.57
CA LYS A 91 11.20 0.45 -11.27
C LYS A 91 12.13 -0.55 -10.58
N ASP A 92 12.24 -1.79 -11.08
CA ASP A 92 13.05 -2.90 -10.55
C ASP A 92 12.75 -3.29 -9.10
N VAL A 93 11.49 -3.13 -8.69
CA VAL A 93 10.99 -3.53 -7.36
C VAL A 93 10.21 -4.84 -7.44
N GLU A 94 10.32 -5.66 -6.39
CA GLU A 94 9.63 -6.94 -6.33
C GLU A 94 8.18 -6.76 -5.87
N VAL A 95 7.21 -7.17 -6.70
CA VAL A 95 5.77 -7.11 -6.36
C VAL A 95 5.18 -8.51 -6.33
N SER A 96 4.60 -8.92 -5.21
CA SER A 96 4.03 -10.26 -5.06
C SER A 96 2.87 -10.35 -4.09
N THR A 97 2.23 -11.52 -4.06
CA THR A 97 1.25 -11.86 -3.04
C THR A 97 1.94 -12.33 -1.75
N VAL A 98 1.22 -12.27 -0.63
CA VAL A 98 1.69 -12.76 0.68
C VAL A 98 2.26 -14.19 0.59
N ASP A 99 1.51 -15.10 -0.02
CA ASP A 99 1.89 -16.51 -0.13
C ASP A 99 3.13 -16.70 -1.02
N GLN A 100 3.32 -15.85 -2.02
CA GLN A 100 4.46 -15.94 -2.93
C GLN A 100 5.72 -15.25 -2.39
N PHE A 101 5.62 -14.33 -1.42
CA PHE A 101 6.77 -13.60 -0.88
C PHE A 101 7.58 -14.40 0.16
N GLN A 102 7.28 -15.69 0.37
CA GLN A 102 7.94 -16.50 1.39
C GLN A 102 9.46 -16.67 1.12
N GLY A 103 10.26 -16.53 2.19
CA GLY A 103 11.71 -16.73 2.16
C GLY A 103 12.53 -15.61 1.52
N ARG A 104 11.90 -14.47 1.22
CA ARG A 104 12.54 -13.32 0.56
C ARG A 104 12.31 -12.07 1.40
N ASP A 105 13.30 -11.71 2.21
CA ASP A 105 13.21 -10.51 3.07
C ASP A 105 13.82 -9.29 2.36
N LYS A 106 13.22 -8.12 2.57
CA LYS A 106 13.64 -6.85 1.98
C LYS A 106 13.91 -5.81 3.07
N SER A 107 14.78 -4.85 2.78
CA SER A 107 15.04 -3.73 3.70
C SER A 107 13.76 -2.95 3.99
N VAL A 108 12.95 -2.71 2.94
CA VAL A 108 11.66 -2.03 3.04
C VAL A 108 10.56 -2.89 2.43
N ILE A 109 9.45 -3.04 3.16
CA ILE A 109 8.22 -3.64 2.65
C ILE A 109 7.11 -2.60 2.65
N ILE A 110 6.42 -2.49 1.52
CA ILE A 110 5.17 -1.75 1.37
C ILE A 110 4.03 -2.77 1.23
N TYR A 111 3.04 -2.73 2.13
CA TYR A 111 1.89 -3.62 2.13
C TYR A 111 0.62 -2.85 1.72
N SER A 112 0.09 -3.11 0.53
CA SER A 112 -1.17 -2.51 0.04
C SER A 112 -2.35 -3.39 0.43
N CYS A 113 -3.23 -2.90 1.30
CA CYS A 113 -4.38 -3.65 1.80
C CYS A 113 -5.49 -3.88 0.76
N THR A 114 -5.53 -3.09 -0.32
CA THR A 114 -6.46 -3.19 -1.46
C THR A 114 -7.93 -2.90 -1.15
N LYS A 115 -8.33 -2.76 0.11
CA LYS A 115 -9.75 -2.66 0.49
C LYS A 115 -10.28 -1.24 0.28
N ARG A 116 -11.46 -1.17 -0.34
CA ARG A 116 -12.27 0.05 -0.46
C ARG A 116 -13.42 0.02 0.54
N ILE A 117 -13.98 1.18 0.82
CA ILE A 117 -15.21 1.30 1.61
C ILE A 117 -16.33 0.57 0.86
N GLU A 118 -17.02 -0.34 1.54
CA GLU A 118 -18.20 -1.04 1.03
C GLU A 118 -19.48 -0.33 1.50
N LYS A 119 -20.54 -0.36 0.69
CA LYS A 119 -21.86 0.20 1.06
C LYS A 119 -22.47 -0.50 2.28
N GLU A 120 -22.17 -1.78 2.44
CA GLU A 120 -22.67 -2.62 3.52
C GLU A 120 -21.49 -3.18 4.31
N GLU A 121 -21.56 -3.08 5.63
CA GLU A 121 -20.59 -3.72 6.51
C GLU A 121 -20.80 -5.23 6.48
N ARG A 122 -19.93 -5.92 5.74
CA ARG A 122 -19.92 -7.39 5.67
C ARG A 122 -18.80 -7.94 6.53
N ARG A 123 -19.09 -9.03 7.25
CA ARG A 123 -18.04 -9.77 7.97
C ARG A 123 -16.94 -10.22 6.97
N PRO A 124 -15.67 -10.28 7.40
CA PRO A 124 -14.61 -10.89 6.60
C PRO A 124 -15.04 -12.27 6.12
N LYS A 125 -14.74 -12.59 4.85
CA LYS A 125 -15.00 -13.95 4.34
C LYS A 125 -14.05 -14.92 5.04
N GLU A 126 -14.51 -16.15 5.27
CA GLU A 126 -13.66 -17.20 5.81
C GLU A 126 -12.45 -17.42 4.88
N GLY A 127 -11.24 -17.51 5.47
CA GLY A 127 -10.00 -17.65 4.72
C GLY A 127 -9.50 -16.38 4.01
N GLU A 128 -10.15 -15.23 4.20
CA GLU A 128 -9.69 -13.97 3.64
C GLU A 128 -8.32 -13.56 4.23
N VAL A 129 -7.35 -13.24 3.36
CA VAL A 129 -5.95 -13.01 3.72
C VAL A 129 -5.78 -11.92 4.79
N LEU A 130 -6.58 -10.86 4.73
CA LEU A 130 -6.54 -9.76 5.70
C LEU A 130 -7.08 -10.15 7.10
N ASN A 131 -7.82 -11.26 7.20
CA ASN A 131 -8.29 -11.81 8.47
C ASN A 131 -7.44 -13.01 8.95
N ASP A 132 -6.40 -13.38 8.20
CA ASP A 132 -5.50 -14.47 8.55
C ASP A 132 -4.24 -13.92 9.24
N GLN A 133 -4.18 -14.12 10.56
CA GLN A 133 -3.06 -13.66 11.38
C GLN A 133 -1.70 -14.25 10.95
N ARG A 134 -1.67 -15.50 10.47
CA ARG A 134 -0.40 -16.15 10.07
C ARG A 134 0.13 -15.51 8.80
N ARG A 135 -0.74 -15.29 7.82
CA ARG A 135 -0.37 -14.62 6.56
C ARG A 135 0.04 -13.16 6.76
N LEU A 136 -0.64 -12.43 7.65
CA LEU A 136 -0.21 -11.09 8.03
C LEU A 136 1.16 -11.10 8.70
N ALA A 137 1.40 -12.01 9.67
CA ALA A 137 2.69 -12.13 10.33
C ALA A 137 3.83 -12.46 9.35
N VAL A 138 3.59 -13.34 8.37
CA VAL A 138 4.56 -13.61 7.30
C VAL A 138 4.90 -12.32 6.55
N SER A 139 3.89 -11.54 6.16
CA SER A 139 4.06 -10.29 5.42
C SER A 139 4.86 -9.24 6.21
N VAL A 140 4.50 -9.04 7.48
CA VAL A 140 5.15 -8.10 8.40
C VAL A 140 6.62 -8.47 8.61
N THR A 141 6.92 -9.75 8.82
CA THR A 141 8.28 -10.23 9.07
C THR A 141 9.19 -10.21 7.85
N ARG A 142 8.69 -9.88 6.64
CA ARG A 142 9.54 -9.69 5.46
C ARG A 142 10.33 -8.37 5.50
N ALA A 143 9.93 -7.42 6.34
CA ALA A 143 10.60 -6.13 6.48
C ALA A 143 11.77 -6.24 7.45
N LYS A 144 12.99 -5.88 7.01
CA LYS A 144 14.17 -5.82 7.88
C LYS A 144 14.31 -4.50 8.63
N HIS A 145 13.94 -3.38 7.99
CA HIS A 145 14.16 -2.04 8.55
C HIS A 145 12.92 -1.17 8.54
N LYS A 146 12.10 -1.23 7.47
CA LYS A 146 10.87 -0.44 7.39
C LYS A 146 9.68 -1.23 6.85
N LEU A 147 8.55 -1.09 7.53
CA LEU A 147 7.24 -1.55 7.08
C LEU A 147 6.33 -0.33 6.85
N ILE A 148 5.77 -0.24 5.64
CA ILE A 148 4.77 0.76 5.29
C ILE A 148 3.48 0.03 4.92
N VAL A 149 2.43 0.17 5.72
CA VAL A 149 1.11 -0.40 5.42
C VAL A 149 0.24 0.70 4.82
N VAL A 150 -0.42 0.43 3.70
CA VAL A 150 -1.25 1.40 2.97
C VAL A 150 -2.68 0.88 2.91
N GLY A 151 -3.64 1.72 3.28
CA GLY A 151 -5.06 1.41 3.12
C GLY A 151 -5.98 2.44 3.76
N ASN A 152 -7.28 2.20 3.63
CA ASN A 152 -8.30 3.07 4.21
C ASN A 152 -8.77 2.51 5.56
N LEU A 153 -8.59 3.24 6.66
CA LEU A 153 -8.92 2.77 8.01
C LEU A 153 -10.37 2.27 8.10
N ARG A 154 -11.33 3.02 7.54
CA ARG A 154 -12.76 2.67 7.55
C ARG A 154 -13.06 1.37 6.80
N ALA A 155 -12.38 1.10 5.70
CA ALA A 155 -12.52 -0.16 4.96
C ALA A 155 -11.96 -1.38 5.73
N LEU A 156 -11.02 -1.13 6.64
CA LEU A 156 -10.23 -2.16 7.32
C LEU A 156 -10.72 -2.53 8.72
N GLN A 157 -11.61 -1.75 9.33
CA GLN A 157 -12.03 -1.88 10.75
C GLN A 157 -12.56 -3.28 11.12
N ARG A 158 -13.10 -4.02 10.16
CA ARG A 158 -13.63 -5.38 10.34
C ARG A 158 -12.56 -6.48 10.42
N TYR A 159 -11.31 -6.19 10.08
CA TYR A 159 -10.21 -7.17 10.04
C TYR A 159 -9.41 -7.10 11.35
N ALA A 160 -9.87 -7.82 12.38
CA ALA A 160 -9.29 -7.73 13.73
C ALA A 160 -7.76 -7.97 13.79
N PRO A 161 -7.17 -8.95 13.09
CA PRO A 161 -5.72 -9.12 13.09
C PRO A 161 -4.97 -7.95 12.47
N LEU A 162 -5.51 -7.36 11.40
CA LEU A 162 -4.92 -6.20 10.73
C LEU A 162 -5.03 -4.94 11.59
N MET A 163 -6.13 -4.75 12.31
CA MET A 163 -6.29 -3.61 13.22
C MET A 163 -5.25 -3.60 14.33
N LYS A 164 -4.91 -4.76 14.90
CA LYS A 164 -3.82 -4.87 15.89
C LYS A 164 -2.46 -4.44 15.33
N LEU A 165 -2.19 -4.74 14.05
CA LEU A 165 -0.99 -4.29 13.37
C LEU A 165 -1.01 -2.76 13.18
N ILE A 166 -2.13 -2.22 12.72
CA ILE A 166 -2.30 -0.77 12.49
C ILE A 166 -2.12 0.01 13.79
N GLU A 167 -2.66 -0.48 14.91
CA GLU A 167 -2.48 0.12 16.25
C GLU A 167 -1.01 0.17 16.71
N SER A 168 -0.17 -0.71 16.17
CA SER A 168 1.28 -0.74 16.45
C SER A 168 2.10 0.13 15.49
N CYS A 169 1.46 0.75 14.49
CA CYS A 169 2.11 1.58 13.49
C CYS A 169 1.89 3.07 13.80
N LYS A 170 2.86 3.92 13.47
CA LYS A 170 2.63 5.36 13.43
C LYS A 170 1.69 5.68 12.27
N MET A 171 0.56 6.33 12.56
CA MET A 171 -0.42 6.68 11.54
C MET A 171 -0.05 7.99 10.84
N ILE A 172 -0.08 7.97 9.51
CA ILE A 172 0.06 9.15 8.65
C ILE A 172 -1.17 9.21 7.76
N THR A 173 -1.86 10.34 7.78
CA THR A 173 -3.10 10.52 7.01
C THR A 173 -2.79 11.18 5.67
N VAL A 174 -3.29 10.58 4.58
CA VAL A 174 -3.26 11.17 3.24
C VAL A 174 -4.69 11.55 2.87
N GLU A 175 -4.94 12.86 2.88
CA GLU A 175 -6.26 13.44 2.61
C GLU A 175 -6.75 13.19 1.18
N GLU A 176 -8.06 13.19 0.99
CA GLU A 176 -8.73 12.89 -0.28
C GLU A 176 -8.26 13.81 -1.42
N GLU A 177 -7.97 15.08 -1.12
CA GLU A 177 -7.42 16.03 -2.09
C GLU A 177 -6.04 15.57 -2.60
N THR A 178 -5.18 15.08 -1.70
CA THR A 178 -3.85 14.57 -2.04
C THR A 178 -3.98 13.31 -2.88
N VAL A 179 -4.81 12.35 -2.46
CA VAL A 179 -5.08 11.12 -3.25
C VAL A 179 -5.59 11.47 -4.65
N THR A 180 -6.52 12.42 -4.76
CA THR A 180 -7.05 12.89 -6.05
C THR A 180 -5.96 13.53 -6.92
N LYS A 181 -5.06 14.33 -6.32
CA LYS A 181 -3.90 14.90 -7.02
C LYS A 181 -2.98 13.80 -7.56
N LEU A 182 -2.68 12.77 -6.75
CA LEU A 182 -1.86 11.64 -7.18
C LEU A 182 -2.47 10.89 -8.37
N ASN A 183 -3.77 10.61 -8.31
CA ASN A 183 -4.50 9.99 -9.42
C ASN A 183 -4.43 10.81 -10.71
N LYS A 184 -4.51 12.15 -10.62
CA LYS A 184 -4.34 13.04 -11.79
C LYS A 184 -2.91 13.00 -12.35
N ILE A 185 -1.91 12.92 -11.48
CA ILE A 185 -0.48 12.88 -11.86
C ILE A 185 -0.14 11.58 -12.58
N HIS A 186 -0.56 10.44 -12.01
CA HIS A 186 -0.26 9.11 -12.56
C HIS A 186 -1.16 8.72 -13.74
N GLY A 187 -2.23 9.47 -13.98
CA GLY A 187 -3.23 9.17 -15.00
C GLY A 187 -4.24 8.13 -14.51
N ASN A 188 -5.32 7.92 -15.28
CA ASN A 188 -6.35 6.96 -14.92
C ASN A 188 -5.84 5.52 -15.08
N LEU A 189 -5.39 4.91 -13.97
CA LEU A 189 -4.80 3.57 -13.94
C LEU A 189 -5.83 2.44 -14.11
N ASP A 190 -7.12 2.74 -14.25
CA ASP A 190 -8.22 1.78 -14.48
C ASP A 190 -8.31 1.27 -15.93
N THR A 191 -7.41 1.70 -16.84
CA THR A 191 -7.28 1.16 -18.21
C THR A 191 -6.27 0.02 -18.30
#